data_AF-A0A3C0DZR4-F1
#
_entry.id   AF-A0A3C0DZR4-F1
#
_cell.length_a   1.000
_cell.length_b   1.000
_cell.length_c   1.000
_cell.angle_alpha   90.00
_cell.angle_beta   90.00
_cell.angle_gamma   90.00
#
_symmetry.space_group_name_H-M   'P 1'
#
loop_
_entity.id
_entity.type
_entity.pdbx_description
1 polymer ?
#
loop_
_entity_poly.entity_id
_entity_poly.type
_entity_poly.pdbx_seq_one_letter_code
_entity_poly.pdbx_strand_id
1 'polypeptide(L)'
;ELRPEPFTDEDVQERVSATAAHFGLGEKDAQFLVSNAMIDNKAYVPRGILVHYKDGSIRDFAEANDHLSLQLLSKPVEKSFLCYPKELTPPTRS
;
A
#
# COMPACT_ATOMS: atom_id res chain seq x y z
N GLU A 1 6.34 -8.45 -3.76
CA GLU A 1 5.02 -8.57 -4.43
C GLU A 1 4.12 -7.40 -4.02
N LEU A 2 3.21 -6.97 -4.91
CA LEU A 2 2.22 -5.94 -4.63
C LEU A 2 0.84 -6.43 -5.07
N ARG A 3 -0.18 -6.23 -4.24
CA ARG A 3 -1.58 -6.50 -4.59
C ARG A 3 -2.53 -5.60 -3.80
N PRO A 4 -3.78 -5.40 -4.25
CA PRO A 4 -4.77 -4.65 -3.48
C PRO A 4 -5.09 -5.34 -2.14
N GLU A 5 -5.32 -6.66 -2.16
CA GLU A 5 -5.75 -7.43 -1.00
C GLU A 5 -4.61 -7.75 -0.01
N PRO A 6 -4.85 -7.82 1.31
CA PRO A 6 -3.83 -8.21 2.28
C PRO A 6 -3.23 -9.59 2.00
N PHE A 7 -1.90 -9.75 2.18
CA PHE A 7 -1.24 -11.06 2.20
C PHE A 7 -1.71 -11.91 3.38
N THR A 8 -2.04 -13.17 3.14
CA THR A 8 -2.47 -14.08 4.22
C THR A 8 -1.25 -14.58 5.01
N ASP A 9 -1.50 -15.13 6.19
CA ASP A 9 -0.42 -15.74 6.99
C ASP A 9 0.24 -16.91 6.25
N GLU A 10 -0.52 -17.66 5.45
CA GLU A 10 0.02 -18.70 4.57
C GLU A 10 0.94 -18.13 3.50
N ASP A 11 0.58 -17.00 2.87
CA ASP A 11 1.44 -16.33 1.89
C ASP A 11 2.77 -15.90 2.52
N VAL A 12 2.72 -15.37 3.74
CA VAL A 12 3.91 -14.95 4.49
C VAL A 12 4.75 -16.16 4.87
N GLN A 13 4.14 -17.21 5.44
CA GLN A 13 4.85 -18.41 5.86
C GLN A 13 5.50 -19.14 4.68
N GLU A 14 4.85 -19.16 3.52
CA GLU A 14 5.42 -19.72 2.29
C GLU A 14 6.74 -18.99 1.92
N ARG A 15 6.79 -17.65 2.02
CA ARG A 15 8.02 -16.88 1.78
C ARG A 15 9.07 -17.08 2.87
N VAL A 16 8.67 -17.21 4.13
CA VAL A 16 9.58 -17.50 5.24
C VAL A 16 10.25 -18.86 5.02
N SER A 17 9.47 -19.91 4.71
CA SER A 17 9.99 -21.25 4.45
C SER A 17 10.91 -21.28 3.22
N ALA A 18 10.55 -20.59 2.14
CA ALA A 18 11.41 -20.48 0.96
C ALA A 18 12.73 -19.75 1.27
N THR A 19 12.67 -18.68 2.08
CA THR A 19 13.84 -17.92 2.52
C THR A 19 14.75 -18.77 3.41
N ALA A 20 14.18 -19.47 4.39
CA ALA A 20 14.89 -20.37 5.27
C ALA A 20 15.63 -21.46 4.48
N ALA A 21 14.95 -22.09 3.52
CA ALA A 21 15.52 -23.12 2.67
C ALA A 21 16.64 -22.59 1.75
N HIS A 22 16.46 -21.42 1.16
CA HIS A 22 17.45 -20.84 0.23
C HIS A 22 18.75 -20.43 0.93
N PHE A 23 18.67 -19.88 2.14
CA PHE A 23 19.84 -19.40 2.89
C PHE A 23 20.33 -20.35 3.99
N GLY A 24 19.65 -21.49 4.20
CA GLY A 24 19.99 -22.44 5.26
C GLY A 24 19.79 -21.88 6.67
N LEU A 25 18.80 -21.00 6.85
CA LEU A 25 18.50 -20.33 8.11
C LEU A 25 17.40 -21.05 8.89
N GLY A 26 17.35 -20.83 10.22
CA GLY A 26 16.16 -21.18 10.99
C GLY A 26 14.98 -20.27 10.62
N GLU A 27 13.74 -20.77 10.77
CA GLU A 27 12.53 -19.98 10.42
C GLU A 27 12.45 -18.64 11.14
N LYS A 28 12.88 -18.59 12.42
CA LYS A 28 12.92 -17.35 13.20
C LYS A 28 13.86 -16.31 12.60
N ASP A 29 15.00 -16.74 12.06
CA ASP A 29 15.96 -15.84 11.42
C ASP A 29 15.45 -15.41 10.04
N ALA A 30 14.84 -16.34 9.30
CA ALA A 30 14.23 -16.06 8.00
C ALA A 30 13.06 -15.07 8.09
N GLN A 31 12.30 -15.07 9.20
CA GLN A 31 11.24 -14.09 9.44
C GLN A 31 11.74 -12.63 9.42
N PHE A 32 12.98 -12.36 9.84
CA PHE A 32 13.54 -11.00 9.76
C PHE A 32 13.78 -10.51 8.32
N LEU A 33 13.84 -11.44 7.36
CA LEU A 33 14.05 -11.13 5.94
C LEU A 33 12.74 -11.04 5.14
N VAL A 34 11.61 -11.37 5.76
CA VAL A 34 10.28 -11.32 5.15
C VAL A 34 9.46 -10.22 5.83
N SER A 35 8.93 -9.28 5.06
CA SER A 35 8.12 -8.18 5.57
C SER A 35 6.80 -8.10 4.84
N ASN A 36 5.71 -8.06 5.58
CA ASN A 36 4.36 -7.86 5.07
C ASN A 36 3.76 -6.60 5.70
N ALA A 37 3.27 -5.68 4.89
CA ALA A 37 2.48 -4.57 5.40
C ALA A 37 1.53 -4.00 4.34
N MET A 38 0.62 -3.15 4.80
CA MET A 38 -0.32 -2.44 3.96
C MET A 38 -0.01 -0.94 4.02
N ILE A 39 -0.07 -0.29 2.86
CA ILE A 39 0.03 1.16 2.74
C ILE A 39 -1.30 1.65 2.17
N ASP A 40 -1.97 2.54 2.89
CA ASP A 40 -3.07 3.33 2.35
C ASP A 40 -2.54 4.71 1.92
N ASN A 41 -2.94 5.14 0.72
CA ASN A 41 -2.73 6.51 0.28
C ASN A 41 -4.07 7.18 0.02
N LYS A 42 -4.35 8.24 0.79
CA LYS A 42 -5.47 9.15 0.56
C LYS A 42 -4.92 10.40 -0.11
N ALA A 43 -5.06 10.51 -1.43
CA ALA A 43 -4.50 11.62 -2.19
C ALA A 43 -5.15 12.97 -1.81
N TYR A 44 -6.39 12.95 -1.30
CA TYR A 44 -7.05 14.13 -0.75
C TYR A 44 -7.86 13.80 0.51
N VAL A 45 -7.81 14.70 1.49
CA VAL A 45 -8.67 14.69 2.68
C VAL A 45 -9.55 15.94 2.64
N PRO A 46 -10.86 15.86 2.94
CA PRO A 46 -11.72 17.03 2.99
C PRO A 46 -11.14 18.13 3.90
N ARG A 47 -11.16 19.38 3.45
CA ARG A 47 -10.51 20.56 4.06
C ARG A 47 -8.99 20.51 4.06
N GLY A 48 -8.39 19.67 3.22
CA GLY A 48 -6.95 19.59 3.04
C GLY A 48 -6.37 20.76 2.25
N ILE A 49 -7.15 21.37 1.35
CA ILE A 49 -6.74 22.55 0.57
C ILE A 49 -7.87 23.57 0.62
N LEU A 50 -7.58 24.76 1.15
CA LEU A 50 -8.51 25.88 1.23
C LEU A 50 -8.08 26.98 0.25
N VAL A 51 -9.02 27.49 -0.53
CA VAL A 51 -8.82 28.54 -1.52
C VAL A 51 -9.43 29.83 -1.00
N HIS A 52 -8.61 30.88 -0.91
CA HIS A 52 -9.06 32.23 -0.53
C HIS A 52 -9.36 33.06 -1.78
N TYR A 53 -10.60 33.51 -1.90
CA TYR A 53 -11.10 34.26 -3.05
C TYR A 53 -10.95 35.77 -2.86
N LYS A 54 -11.02 36.51 -3.97
CA LYS A 54 -10.93 37.99 -3.97
C LYS A 54 -12.08 38.67 -3.22
N ASP A 55 -13.20 37.99 -3.05
CA ASP A 55 -14.36 38.46 -2.28
C ASP A 55 -14.20 38.22 -0.76
N GLY A 56 -13.08 37.62 -0.33
CA GLY A 56 -12.81 37.28 1.07
C GLY A 56 -13.40 35.95 1.52
N SER A 57 -14.11 35.22 0.64
CA SER A 57 -14.59 33.88 0.96
C SER A 57 -13.47 32.85 0.95
N ILE A 58 -13.57 31.86 1.82
CA ILE A 58 -12.69 30.68 1.84
C ILE A 58 -13.56 29.48 1.46
N ARG A 59 -13.14 28.73 0.45
CA ARG A 59 -13.83 27.49 0.04
C ARG A 59 -12.85 26.34 -0.06
N ASP A 60 -13.36 25.13 0.16
CA ASP A 60 -12.57 23.93 -0.06
C ASP A 60 -12.23 23.80 -1.56
N PHE A 61 -11.00 23.37 -1.88
CA PHE A 61 -10.60 23.12 -3.26
C PHE A 61 -11.55 22.15 -3.98
N ALA A 62 -12.10 21.19 -3.25
CA ALA A 62 -13.15 20.28 -3.69
C ALA A 62 -14.40 21.01 -4.18
N GLU A 63 -14.90 21.94 -3.37
CA GLU A 63 -16.13 22.71 -3.66
C GLU A 63 -15.90 23.74 -4.77
N ALA A 64 -14.65 24.18 -4.92
CA ALA A 64 -14.22 25.17 -5.91
C ALA A 64 -14.00 24.59 -7.32
N ASN A 65 -13.82 23.27 -7.45
CA ASN A 65 -13.32 22.64 -8.66
C ASN A 65 -14.39 21.76 -9.32
N ASP A 66 -15.08 22.31 -10.32
CA ASP A 66 -16.16 21.62 -11.06
C ASP A 66 -15.66 20.45 -11.95
N HIS A 67 -14.35 20.37 -12.23
CA HIS A 67 -13.80 19.49 -13.28
C HIS A 67 -12.96 18.30 -12.74
N LEU A 68 -12.72 18.24 -11.44
CA LEU A 68 -11.94 17.19 -10.82
C LEU A 68 -12.88 16.28 -10.05
N SER A 69 -13.10 15.06 -10.54
CA SER A 69 -13.87 14.05 -9.82
C SER A 69 -13.22 13.84 -8.45
N LEU A 70 -13.69 14.51 -7.42
CA LEU A 70 -13.23 14.34 -6.03
C LEU A 70 -13.26 12.89 -5.60
N GLN A 71 -14.19 12.12 -6.16
CA GLN A 71 -14.26 10.68 -6.01
C GLN A 71 -12.95 9.97 -6.41
N LEU A 72 -12.18 10.50 -7.37
CA LEU A 72 -10.92 9.94 -7.83
C LEU A 72 -9.76 10.29 -6.88
N LEU A 73 -9.73 11.50 -6.33
CA LEU A 73 -8.69 11.93 -5.37
C LEU A 73 -8.94 11.39 -3.95
N SER A 74 -10.20 11.24 -3.57
CA SER A 74 -10.59 10.72 -2.26
C SER A 74 -10.63 9.20 -2.23
N LYS A 75 -10.49 8.52 -3.38
CA LYS A 75 -10.42 7.06 -3.43
C LYS A 75 -9.15 6.60 -2.71
N PRO A 76 -9.26 5.87 -1.58
CA PRO A 76 -8.10 5.32 -0.94
C PRO A 76 -7.46 4.31 -1.88
N VAL A 77 -6.17 4.47 -2.14
CA VAL A 77 -5.38 3.45 -2.81
C VAL A 77 -4.76 2.60 -1.70
N GLU A 78 -5.33 1.42 -1.48
CA GLU A 78 -4.76 0.42 -0.59
C GLU A 78 -3.83 -0.47 -1.41
N LYS A 79 -2.57 -0.56 -0.99
CA LYS A 79 -1.58 -1.48 -1.55
C LYS A 79 -0.98 -2.29 -0.43
N SER A 80 -1.19 -3.59 -0.50
CA SER A 80 -0.47 -4.55 0.34
C SER A 80 0.83 -4.95 -0.35
N PHE A 81 1.90 -5.07 0.43
CA PHE A 81 3.20 -5.51 -0.05
C PHE A 81 3.73 -6.67 0.78
N LEU A 82 4.35 -7.62 0.09
CA LEU A 82 5.12 -8.71 0.68
C LEU A 82 6.53 -8.66 0.11
N CYS A 83 7.49 -8.30 0.94
CA CYS A 83 8.90 -8.17 0.62
C CYS A 83 9.66 -9.37 1.16
N TYR A 84 10.57 -9.89 0.35
CA TYR A 84 11.45 -11.02 0.67
C TYR A 84 12.68 -10.94 -0.24
N PRO A 85 13.75 -11.71 0.02
CA PRO A 85 14.96 -11.69 -0.79
C PRO A 85 14.69 -11.92 -2.28
N LYS A 86 15.28 -11.07 -3.12
CA LYS A 86 15.02 -11.04 -4.59
C LYS A 86 15.48 -12.30 -5.31
N GLU A 87 16.33 -13.10 -4.68
CA GLU A 87 16.85 -14.38 -5.18
C GLU A 87 15.75 -15.45 -5.22
N LEU A 88 14.64 -15.23 -4.52
CA LEU A 88 13.48 -16.12 -4.52
C LEU A 88 12.53 -15.76 -5.67
N THR A 89 12.06 -16.79 -6.36
CA THR A 89 11.03 -16.65 -7.39
C THR A 89 9.66 -16.49 -6.72
N PRO A 90 8.84 -15.50 -7.12
CA PRO A 90 7.44 -15.43 -6.69
C PRO A 90 6.70 -16.69 -7.17
N PRO A 91 5.77 -17.26 -6.39
CA PRO A 91 4.98 -18.36 -6.86
C PRO A 91 3.98 -17.89 -7.90
N THR A 92 3.77 -18.75 -8.88
CA THR A 92 2.75 -18.57 -9.90
C THR A 92 1.39 -18.88 -9.27
N ARG A 93 0.56 -17.85 -9.06
CA ARG A 93 -0.84 -18.06 -8.68
C ARG A 93 -1.69 -18.18 -9.96
N SER A 94 -2.55 -19.21 -10.00
CA SER A 94 -3.51 -19.49 -11.09
C SER A 94 -4.65 -18.49 -11.14
#